data_AF-A0A6P0IAC7-F1
#
_entry.id   AF-A0A6P0IAC7-F1
#
_cell.length_a   1.000
_cell.length_b   1.000
_cell.length_c   1.000
_cell.angle_alpha   90.00
_cell.angle_beta   90.00
_cell.angle_gamma   90.00
#
_symmetry.space_group_name_H-M   'P 1'
#
loop_
_entity.id
_entity.type
_entity.pdbx_description
1 polymer ?
#
loop_
_entity_poly.entity_id
_entity_poly.type
_entity_poly.pdbx_seq_one_letter_code
_entity_poly.pdbx_strand_id
1 'polypeptide(L)'
;AVTFVVLTCYGGGFASIPAYISDLFGLKEMPTIHGYLLTAWSLAGILGPMLNAAVYERTRSYTLSLYIFGGVFIVALLISLKMKREVQAVSGDV
;
A
#
# COMPACT_ATOMS: atom_id res chain seq x y z
N ALA A 1 17.54 -10.62 -11.64
CA ALA A 1 16.25 -10.79 -12.34
C ALA A 1 15.06 -10.50 -11.42
N VAL A 2 14.87 -11.26 -10.32
CA VAL A 2 13.73 -11.07 -9.39
C VAL A 2 13.64 -9.65 -8.82
N THR A 3 14.75 -9.03 -8.44
CA THR A 3 14.77 -7.65 -7.93
C THR A 3 14.24 -6.62 -8.93
N PHE A 4 14.51 -6.80 -10.23
CA PHE A 4 13.98 -5.91 -11.27
C PHE A 4 12.46 -6.03 -11.39
N VAL A 5 11.91 -7.25 -11.31
CA VAL A 5 10.46 -7.48 -11.30
C VAL A 5 9.80 -6.76 -10.13
N VAL A 6 10.38 -6.90 -8.92
CA VAL A 6 9.87 -6.24 -7.72
C VAL A 6 9.89 -4.71 -7.88
N LEU A 7 10.98 -4.14 -8.38
CA LEU A 7 11.10 -2.70 -8.61
C LEU A 7 10.09 -2.19 -9.67
N THR A 8 9.88 -2.94 -10.75
CA THR A 8 8.88 -2.58 -11.77
C THR A 8 7.47 -2.61 -11.20
N CYS A 9 7.09 -3.66 -10.45
CA CYS A 9 5.78 -3.74 -9.81
C CYS A 9 5.55 -2.60 -8.80
N TYR A 10 6.57 -2.28 -8.03
CA TYR A 10 6.54 -1.17 -7.07
C TYR A 10 6.37 0.19 -7.77
N GLY A 11 7.14 0.45 -8.84
CA GLY A 11 7.04 1.70 -9.62
C GLY A 11 5.71 1.85 -10.35
N GLY A 12 5.18 0.76 -10.93
CA GLY A 12 3.87 0.76 -11.61
C GLY A 12 2.70 1.04 -10.67
N GLY A 13 2.77 0.54 -9.43
CA GLY A 13 1.79 0.87 -8.39
C GLY A 13 1.80 2.36 -8.05
N PHE A 14 2.97 2.93 -7.80
CA PHE A 14 3.08 4.34 -7.41
C PHE A 14 2.62 5.31 -8.50
N ALA A 15 2.88 4.97 -9.78
CA ALA A 15 2.45 5.76 -10.93
C ALA A 15 0.92 5.79 -11.12
N SER A 16 0.21 4.75 -10.67
CA SER A 16 -1.24 4.62 -10.83
C SER A 16 -2.05 5.18 -9.66
N ILE A 17 -1.42 5.45 -8.51
CA ILE A 17 -2.10 6.02 -7.33
C ILE A 17 -2.82 7.35 -7.63
N PRO A 18 -2.19 8.36 -8.25
CA PRO A 18 -2.84 9.64 -8.56
C PRO A 18 -4.13 9.49 -9.39
N ALA A 19 -4.05 8.70 -10.46
CA ALA A 19 -5.18 8.44 -11.36
C ALA A 19 -6.30 7.66 -10.64
N TYR A 20 -5.92 6.64 -9.85
CA TYR A 20 -6.88 5.85 -9.08
C TYR A 20 -7.64 6.69 -8.05
N ILE A 21 -6.95 7.60 -7.34
CA ILE A 21 -7.59 8.50 -6.37
C ILE A 21 -8.51 9.50 -7.09
N SER A 22 -8.07 10.08 -8.22
CA SER A 22 -8.89 11.03 -8.96
C SER A 22 -10.16 10.40 -9.53
N ASP A 23 -10.11 9.12 -9.93
CA ASP A 23 -11.26 8.40 -10.44
C ASP A 23 -12.29 8.07 -9.35
N LEU A 24 -11.86 7.90 -8.10
CA LEU A 24 -12.73 7.55 -6.97
C LEU A 24 -13.32 8.77 -6.24
N PHE A 25 -12.50 9.80 -6.02
CA PHE A 25 -12.85 10.95 -5.17
C PHE A 25 -12.93 12.27 -5.94
N GLY A 26 -12.65 12.25 -7.24
CA GLY A 26 -12.57 13.43 -8.07
C GLY A 26 -11.24 14.18 -7.93
N LEU A 27 -10.96 15.05 -8.91
CA LEU A 27 -9.70 15.81 -8.98
C LEU A 27 -9.54 16.86 -7.87
N LYS A 28 -10.64 17.29 -7.26
CA LYS A 28 -10.63 18.33 -6.21
C LYS A 28 -9.98 17.84 -4.92
N GLU A 29 -10.32 16.64 -4.48
CA GLU A 29 -9.83 16.06 -3.21
C GLU A 29 -8.56 15.22 -3.39
N MET A 30 -8.22 14.90 -4.64
CA MET A 30 -7.04 14.09 -5.00
C MET A 30 -5.72 14.52 -4.35
N PRO A 31 -5.28 15.80 -4.38
CA PRO A 31 -3.99 16.19 -3.80
C PRO A 31 -3.95 16.05 -2.27
N THR A 32 -5.08 16.28 -1.60
CA THR A 32 -5.20 16.10 -0.15
C THR A 32 -5.08 14.63 0.24
N ILE A 33 -5.83 13.75 -0.44
CA ILE A 33 -5.80 12.29 -0.18
C ILE A 33 -4.42 11.71 -0.52
N HIS A 34 -3.83 12.13 -1.66
CA HIS A 34 -2.49 11.70 -2.03
C HIS A 34 -1.45 12.16 -1.00
N GLY A 35 -1.59 13.37 -0.44
CA GLY A 35 -0.78 13.86 0.66
C GLY A 35 -0.84 12.97 1.90
N TYR A 36 -2.03 12.55 2.33
CA TYR A 36 -2.19 11.58 3.44
C TYR A 36 -1.58 10.20 3.13
N LEU A 37 -1.62 9.77 1.87
CA LEU A 37 -0.97 8.53 1.46
C LEU A 37 0.56 8.64 1.57
N LEU A 38 1.15 9.77 1.19
CA LEU A 38 2.59 10.01 1.31
C LEU A 38 3.07 10.12 2.76
N THR A 39 2.25 10.62 3.68
CA THR A 39 2.61 10.62 5.12
C THR A 39 2.58 9.19 5.67
N ALA A 40 1.55 8.41 5.34
CA ALA A 40 1.50 6.99 5.70
C ALA A 40 2.68 6.19 5.10
N TRP A 41 3.04 6.50 3.85
CA TRP A 41 4.21 5.94 3.18
C TRP A 41 5.50 6.22 3.95
N SER A 42 5.68 7.47 4.38
CA SER A 42 6.87 7.89 5.12
C SER A 42 6.99 7.14 6.44
N LEU A 43 5.88 6.94 7.15
CA LEU A 43 5.83 6.12 8.36
C LEU A 43 6.17 4.65 8.07
N ALA A 44 5.65 4.08 6.97
CA ALA A 44 6.00 2.72 6.55
C ALA A 44 7.50 2.57 6.23
N GLY A 45 8.12 3.60 5.66
CA GLY A 45 9.57 3.64 5.40
C GLY A 45 10.42 3.58 6.67
N ILE A 46 9.92 4.10 7.80
CA ILE A 46 10.57 4.01 9.11
C ILE A 46 10.28 2.65 9.76
N LEU A 47 9.01 2.24 9.81
CA LEU A 47 8.57 1.03 10.51
C LEU A 47 9.01 -0.26 9.82
N GLY A 48 9.08 -0.28 8.49
CA GLY A 48 9.43 -1.49 7.72
C GLY A 48 10.81 -2.05 8.07
N PRO A 49 11.89 -1.26 8.01
CA PRO A 49 13.22 -1.69 8.42
C PRO A 49 13.30 -2.05 9.91
N MET A 50 12.63 -1.30 10.78
CA MET A 50 12.60 -1.58 12.23
C MET A 50 11.95 -2.93 12.51
N LEU A 51 10.82 -3.24 11.86
CA LEU A 51 10.16 -4.53 11.95
C LEU A 51 11.06 -5.65 11.44
N ASN A 52 11.69 -5.46 10.26
CA ASN A 52 12.58 -6.44 9.68
C ASN A 52 13.78 -6.74 10.59
N ALA A 53 14.38 -5.71 11.18
CA ALA A 53 15.48 -5.84 12.13
C ALA A 53 15.05 -6.62 13.38
N ALA A 54 13.91 -6.26 13.99
CA ALA A 54 13.39 -6.93 15.17
C ALA A 54 13.07 -8.42 14.91
N VAL A 55 12.47 -8.73 13.76
CA VAL A 55 12.18 -10.12 13.36
C VAL A 55 13.47 -10.90 13.14
N TYR A 56 14.45 -10.28 12.48
CA TYR A 56 15.74 -10.90 12.21
C TYR A 56 16.54 -11.16 13.48
N GLU A 57 16.54 -10.25 14.46
CA GLU A 57 17.24 -10.45 15.73
C GLU A 57 16.70 -11.66 16.51
N ARG A 58 15.37 -11.88 16.48
CA ARG A 58 14.71 -12.99 17.18
C ARG A 58 14.86 -14.33 16.47
N THR A 59 14.79 -14.34 15.14
CA THR A 59 14.68 -15.59 14.37
C THR A 59 15.90 -15.92 13.52
N ARG A 60 16.82 -14.96 13.35
CA ARG A 60 17.99 -15.02 12.47
C ARG A 60 17.65 -15.40 11.02
N SER A 61 16.40 -15.18 10.60
CA SER A 61 15.89 -15.55 9.28
C SER A 61 15.06 -14.45 8.66
N TYR A 62 15.30 -14.17 7.38
CA TYR A 62 14.50 -13.21 6.59
C TYR A 62 13.23 -13.82 6.01
N THR A 63 13.13 -15.15 5.94
CA THR A 63 11.96 -15.84 5.40
C THR A 63 10.70 -15.52 6.18
N LEU A 64 10.80 -15.44 7.51
CA LEU A 64 9.66 -15.07 8.36
C LEU A 64 9.20 -13.62 8.11
N SER A 65 10.15 -12.70 7.96
CA SER A 65 9.86 -11.30 7.64
C SER A 65 9.09 -11.18 6.32
N LEU A 66 9.51 -11.93 5.29
CA LEU A 66 8.81 -11.98 4.00
C LEU A 66 7.38 -12.52 4.12
N TYR A 67 7.14 -13.55 4.93
CA TYR A 67 5.78 -14.05 5.18
C TYR A 67 4.90 -13.03 5.91
N ILE A 68 5.46 -12.27 6.86
CA ILE A 68 4.74 -11.20 7.55
C ILE A 68 4.32 -10.11 6.55
N PHE A 69 5.24 -9.61 5.72
CA PHE A 69 4.91 -8.62 4.68
C PHE A 69 3.92 -9.16 3.66
N GLY A 70 4.03 -10.44 3.28
CA GLY A 70 3.06 -11.11 2.43
C GLY A 70 1.65 -11.13 3.04
N GLY A 71 1.54 -11.43 4.34
CA GLY A 71 0.27 -11.36 5.07
C GLY A 71 -0.31 -9.94 5.10
N VAL A 72 0.52 -8.92 5.35
CA VAL A 72 0.10 -7.51 5.31
C VAL A 72 -0.42 -7.12 3.93
N PHE A 73 0.19 -7.59 2.84
CA PHE A 73 -0.30 -7.34 1.48
C PHE A 73 -1.66 -7.99 1.21
N ILE A 74 -1.93 -9.19 1.72
CA ILE A 74 -3.24 -9.82 1.61
C ILE A 74 -4.30 -8.97 2.33
N VAL A 75 -4.00 -8.52 3.54
CA VAL A 75 -4.90 -7.64 4.30
C VAL A 75 -5.13 -6.32 3.55
N ALA A 76 -4.08 -5.70 3.03
CA ALA A 76 -4.18 -4.47 2.23
C ALA A 76 -5.04 -4.68 0.98
N LEU A 77 -4.92 -5.83 0.30
CA LEU A 77 -5.75 -6.17 -0.85
C LEU A 77 -7.23 -6.28 -0.46
N LEU A 78 -7.55 -6.94 0.65
CA LEU A 78 -8.93 -7.07 1.14
C LEU A 78 -9.54 -5.71 1.51
N ILE A 79 -8.77 -4.84 2.16
CA ILE A 79 -9.20 -3.48 2.50
C ILE A 79 -9.44 -2.67 1.22
N SER A 80 -8.53 -2.74 0.25
CA SER A 80 -8.67 -2.05 -1.04
C SER A 80 -9.93 -2.50 -1.81
N LEU A 81 -10.21 -3.80 -1.83
CA LEU A 81 -11.42 -4.34 -2.46
C LEU A 81 -12.71 -3.88 -1.75
N LYS A 82 -12.72 -3.84 -0.41
CA LYS A 82 -13.86 -3.34 0.36
C LYS A 82 -14.07 -1.85 0.14
N MET A 83 -13.00 -1.05 0.21
CA MET A 83 -13.05 0.40 -0.02
C MET A 83 -13.66 0.72 -1.39
N LYS A 84 -13.22 0.04 -2.45
CA LYS A 84 -13.79 0.23 -3.79
C LYS A 84 -15.31 -0.01 -3.81
N ARG A 85 -15.78 -1.09 -3.17
CA ARG A 85 -17.21 -1.43 -3.10
C ARG A 85 -18.02 -0.39 -2.35
N GLU A 86 -17.50 0.10 -1.23
CA GLU A 86 -18.17 1.09 -0.39
C GLU A 86 -18.26 2.44 -1.10
N VAL A 87 -17.17 2.90 -1.71
CA VAL A 87 -17.17 4.14 -2.50
C VAL A 87 -18.15 4.06 -3.67
N GLN A 88 -18.23 2.90 -4.36
CA GLN A 88 -19.22 2.69 -5.43
C GLN A 88 -20.67 2.62 -4.93
N ALA A 89 -20.90 2.03 -3.75
CA ALA A 89 -22.23 1.98 -3.16
C ALA A 89 -22.74 3.37 -2.79
N VAL A 90 -21.90 4.19 -2.14
CA VAL A 90 -22.25 5.56 -1.74
C VAL A 90 -22.41 6.49 -2.94
N SER A 91 -21.60 6.31 -3.99
CA SER A 91 -21.71 7.10 -5.22
C SER A 91 -22.94 6.74 -6.09
N GLY A 92 -23.58 5.60 -5.86
CA GLY A 92 -24.79 5.18 -6.58
C GLY A 92 -26.10 5.68 -5.97
N ASP A 93 -26.05 6.22 -4.75
CA ASP A 93 -27.21 6.74 -4.00
C ASP A 93 -27.43 8.27 -4.18
N VAL A 94 -26.70 8.92 -5.09
CA VAL A 94 -26.83 10.36 -5.44
C VAL A 94 -27.32 10.55 -6.86
#